data_AF-A0A3C1M2D2-F1
#
_entry.id   AF-A0A3C1M2D2-F1
#
_cell.length_a   1.000
_cell.length_b   1.000
_cell.length_c   1.000
_cell.angle_alpha   90.00
_cell.angle_beta   90.00
_cell.angle_gamma   90.00
#
_symmetry.space_group_name_H-M   'P 1'
#
loop_
_entity.id
_entity.type
_entity.pdbx_description
1 polymer ?
#
loop_
_entity_poly.entity_id
_entity_poly.type
_entity_poly.pdbx_seq_one_letter_code
_entity_poly.pdbx_strand_id
1 'polypeptide(L)'
;MNLDVSATPHRQGHLFEELPAAVDSGTLAPALSREALVAWQRRVAHFQGALRLVPPPQQTDLFGDRPPALPDPWGLPRQPEEFYQHRGDRGEPCLYFVLDGALPAVLYIGQTGALHRRWQGDHDCKRYMDNYRRCHQHHHLPLTLTFAFWWDVPALASARRQVERQAIAHWQSPFNKENWQTWQVPFVFR
;
A
#
# COMPACT_ATOMS: atom_id res chain seq x y z
N MET A 1 -35.00 -38.06 16.56
CA MET A 1 -33.60 -38.52 16.46
C MET A 1 -33.06 -38.04 15.12
N ASN A 2 -32.06 -37.15 15.19
CA ASN A 2 -31.00 -36.89 14.19
C ASN A 2 -31.40 -36.38 12.78
N LEU A 3 -30.72 -35.40 12.16
CA LEU A 3 -29.53 -34.60 12.48
C LEU A 3 -29.62 -33.33 11.62
N ASP A 4 -29.43 -32.18 12.26
CA ASP A 4 -29.27 -30.87 11.63
C ASP A 4 -27.80 -30.72 11.20
N VAL A 5 -27.55 -30.56 9.90
CA VAL A 5 -26.19 -30.38 9.36
C VAL A 5 -25.91 -28.89 9.24
N SER A 6 -25.20 -28.40 10.26
CA SER A 6 -24.50 -27.12 10.26
C SER A 6 -23.40 -27.10 9.20
N ALA A 7 -23.38 -26.06 8.35
CA ALA A 7 -22.23 -25.72 7.53
C ALA A 7 -21.69 -24.35 7.95
N THR A 8 -20.68 -24.37 8.83
CA THR A 8 -19.88 -23.20 9.22
C THR A 8 -18.82 -22.93 8.13
N PRO A 9 -18.65 -21.70 7.63
CA PRO A 9 -17.57 -21.39 6.71
C PRO A 9 -16.23 -21.34 7.45
N HIS A 10 -15.26 -22.04 6.85
CA HIS A 10 -13.90 -22.23 7.32
C HIS A 10 -13.18 -20.91 7.65
N ARG A 11 -12.87 -20.73 8.94
CA ARG A 11 -11.97 -19.69 9.46
C ARG A 11 -10.55 -20.25 9.39
N GLN A 12 -9.71 -19.64 8.56
CA GLN A 12 -8.29 -20.00 8.45
C GLN A 12 -7.58 -19.77 9.80
N GLY A 13 -6.93 -20.82 10.30
CA GLY A 13 -6.38 -20.92 11.65
C GLY A 13 -5.23 -19.95 11.93
N HIS A 14 -5.33 -19.34 13.11
CA HIS A 14 -4.21 -18.72 13.83
C HIS A 14 -3.41 -19.83 14.53
N LEU A 15 -2.13 -19.94 14.23
CA LEU A 15 -1.18 -20.64 15.10
C LEU A 15 0.16 -19.90 15.04
N PHE A 16 0.29 -18.86 15.85
CA PHE A 16 1.57 -18.29 16.27
C PHE A 16 1.45 -17.87 17.73
N GLU A 17 2.49 -18.21 18.47
CA GLU A 17 2.66 -18.12 19.92
C GLU A 17 2.29 -16.77 20.53
N GLU A 18 1.82 -16.84 21.78
CA GLU A 18 1.48 -15.71 22.64
C GLU A 18 2.69 -14.78 22.84
N LEU A 19 2.64 -13.60 22.22
CA LEU A 19 3.44 -12.46 22.63
C LEU A 19 2.74 -11.75 23.82
N PRO A 20 3.49 -11.20 24.79
CA PRO A 20 2.92 -10.70 26.04
C PRO A 20 1.87 -9.62 25.82
N ALA A 21 0.86 -9.64 26.69
CA ALA A 21 -0.34 -8.82 26.64
C ALA A 21 -0.10 -7.36 26.23
N ALA A 22 -0.87 -6.93 25.22
CA ALA A 22 -0.85 -5.59 24.67
C ALA A 22 -1.09 -4.54 25.76
N VAL A 23 -0.23 -3.51 25.76
CA VAL A 23 -0.37 -2.31 26.58
C VAL A 23 -1.55 -1.49 26.05
N ASP A 24 -2.33 -0.96 26.98
CA ASP A 24 -3.58 -0.23 26.82
C ASP A 24 -3.64 0.77 25.65
N SER A 25 -4.74 0.68 24.90
CA SER A 25 -5.03 1.42 23.66
C SER A 25 -5.61 2.80 23.97
N GLY A 26 -4.82 3.68 24.59
CA GLY A 26 -5.31 5.00 25.01
C GLY A 26 -4.44 6.19 24.59
N THR A 27 -3.12 6.08 24.61
CA THR A 27 -2.23 7.22 24.35
C THR A 27 -0.86 6.75 23.86
N LEU A 28 -0.71 6.52 22.55
CA LEU A 28 0.63 6.48 21.95
C LEU A 28 0.67 7.52 20.85
N ALA A 29 1.06 8.74 21.23
CA ALA A 29 1.83 9.57 20.33
C ALA A 29 2.96 8.70 19.75
N PRO A 30 3.36 8.88 18.48
CA PRO A 30 4.27 7.94 17.85
C PRO A 30 5.59 7.93 18.63
N ALA A 31 6.10 6.73 18.92
CA ALA A 31 7.42 6.52 19.52
C ALA A 31 8.58 7.13 18.70
N LEU A 32 8.30 7.63 17.50
CA LEU A 32 9.25 8.23 16.58
C LEU A 32 9.35 9.74 16.80
N SER A 33 10.57 10.24 17.06
CA SER A 33 10.81 11.69 17.12
C SER A 33 10.59 12.36 15.77
N ARG A 34 10.40 13.69 15.79
CA ARG A 34 10.26 14.51 14.58
C ARG A 34 11.46 14.34 13.65
N GLU A 35 12.66 14.34 14.22
CA GLU A 35 13.92 14.21 13.49
C GLU A 35 14.02 12.84 12.82
N ALA A 36 13.63 11.79 13.53
CA ALA A 36 13.62 10.44 12.99
C ALA A 36 12.58 10.26 11.87
N LEU A 37 11.39 10.87 12.01
CA LEU A 37 10.38 10.90 10.94
C LEU A 37 10.91 11.60 9.69
N VAL A 38 11.43 12.82 9.83
CA VAL A 38 11.96 13.60 8.71
C VAL A 38 13.15 12.91 8.05
N ALA A 39 14.04 12.30 8.84
CA ALA A 39 15.16 11.53 8.33
C ALA A 39 14.69 10.31 7.53
N TRP A 40 13.71 9.56 8.04
CA TRP A 40 13.11 8.42 7.35
C TRP A 40 12.47 8.86 6.02
N GLN A 41 11.65 9.90 6.04
CA GLN A 41 11.00 10.48 4.87
C GLN A 41 12.00 10.86 3.77
N ARG A 42 13.05 11.59 4.14
CA ARG A 42 14.10 12.01 3.20
C ARG A 42 14.78 10.82 2.52
N ARG A 43 15.02 9.72 3.24
CA ARG A 43 15.62 8.52 2.63
C ARG A 43 14.69 7.91 1.57
N VAL A 44 13.40 7.77 1.88
CA VAL A 44 12.41 7.24 0.93
C VAL A 44 12.32 8.13 -0.30
N ALA A 45 12.13 9.44 -0.10
CA ALA A 45 11.97 10.40 -1.19
C ALA A 45 13.24 10.53 -2.04
N HIS A 46 14.43 10.47 -1.44
CA HIS A 46 15.70 10.50 -2.17
C HIS A 46 15.84 9.28 -3.08
N PHE A 47 15.58 8.07 -2.57
CA PHE A 47 15.64 6.84 -3.35
C PHE A 47 14.64 6.87 -4.52
N GLN A 48 13.37 7.18 -4.24
CA GLN A 48 12.33 7.20 -5.26
C GLN A 48 12.50 8.35 -6.26
N GLY A 49 13.05 9.48 -5.82
CA GLY A 49 13.44 10.58 -6.69
C GLY A 49 14.54 10.18 -7.69
N ALA A 50 15.56 9.45 -7.23
CA ALA A 50 16.61 8.94 -8.11
C ALA A 50 16.07 7.96 -9.16
N LEU A 51 15.11 7.10 -8.81
CA LEU A 51 14.47 6.18 -9.76
C LEU A 51 13.77 6.91 -10.91
N ARG A 52 13.17 8.06 -10.64
CA ARG A 52 12.47 8.86 -11.67
C ARG A 52 13.39 9.53 -12.67
N LEU A 53 14.67 9.70 -12.33
CA LEU A 53 15.69 10.25 -13.22
C LEU A 53 16.30 9.18 -14.14
N VAL A 54 16.17 7.91 -13.76
CA VAL A 54 16.66 6.78 -14.55
C VAL A 54 15.55 6.38 -15.53
N PRO A 55 15.79 6.42 -16.85
CA PRO A 55 14.81 5.90 -17.80
C PRO A 55 14.55 4.42 -17.49
N PRO A 56 13.29 3.97 -17.52
CA PRO A 56 12.97 2.59 -17.20
C PRO A 56 13.78 1.67 -18.12
N PRO A 57 14.42 0.61 -17.59
CA PRO A 57 15.18 -0.31 -18.43
C PRO A 57 14.26 -0.84 -19.53
N GLN A 58 14.66 -0.62 -20.79
CA GLN A 58 13.98 -1.22 -21.92
C GLN A 58 14.28 -2.72 -21.88
N GLN A 59 13.42 -3.48 -21.21
CA GLN A 59 13.47 -4.94 -21.28
C GLN A 59 13.11 -5.35 -22.70
N THR A 60 14.11 -5.73 -23.49
CA THR A 60 13.95 -6.42 -24.77
C THR A 60 13.53 -7.84 -24.47
N ASP A 61 12.24 -8.13 -24.56
CA ASP A 61 11.75 -9.50 -24.45
C ASP A 61 11.88 -10.19 -25.81
N LEU A 62 12.65 -11.29 -25.85
CA LEU A 62 12.85 -12.10 -27.06
C LEU A 62 11.65 -13.02 -27.34
N PHE A 63 10.73 -13.19 -26.38
CA PHE A 63 9.64 -14.17 -26.45
C PHE A 63 8.26 -13.56 -26.15
N GLY A 64 7.87 -12.55 -26.93
CA GLY A 64 6.49 -12.35 -27.38
C GLY A 64 5.43 -11.77 -26.42
N ASP A 65 5.47 -12.02 -25.12
CA ASP A 65 4.43 -11.54 -24.19
C ASP A 65 4.99 -10.50 -23.22
N ARG A 66 5.18 -9.27 -23.71
CA ARG A 66 5.66 -8.16 -22.86
C ARG A 66 4.56 -7.79 -21.84
N PRO A 67 4.78 -7.95 -20.51
CA PRO A 67 3.88 -7.36 -19.54
C PRO A 67 3.85 -5.84 -19.72
N PRO A 68 2.70 -5.18 -19.53
CA PRO A 68 2.61 -3.74 -19.70
C PRO A 68 3.67 -3.04 -18.86
N ALA A 69 4.31 -2.02 -19.44
CA ALA A 69 5.31 -1.24 -18.73
C ALA A 69 4.68 -0.64 -17.47
N LEU A 70 5.40 -0.70 -16.34
CA LEU A 70 4.92 -0.13 -15.10
C LEU A 70 4.63 1.37 -15.28
N PRO A 71 3.46 1.87 -14.86
CA PRO A 71 3.16 3.29 -14.97
C PRO A 71 4.05 4.07 -14.00
N ASP A 72 4.40 5.31 -14.35
CA ASP A 72 4.83 6.28 -13.34
C ASP A 72 3.61 6.69 -12.52
N PRO A 73 3.54 6.36 -11.21
CA PRO A 73 2.43 6.77 -10.37
C PRO A 73 2.26 8.29 -10.36
N TRP A 74 3.32 9.07 -10.62
CA TRP A 74 3.27 10.53 -10.69
C TRP A 74 2.63 11.10 -11.96
N GLY A 75 2.47 10.29 -13.00
CA GLY A 75 1.74 10.66 -14.22
C GLY A 75 0.24 10.32 -14.18
N LEU A 76 -0.23 9.58 -13.15
CA LEU A 76 -1.61 9.13 -13.06
C LEU A 76 -2.53 10.17 -12.39
N PRO A 77 -3.82 10.25 -12.79
CA PRO A 77 -4.81 11.11 -12.13
C PRO A 77 -4.89 10.86 -10.62
N ARG A 78 -4.87 11.95 -9.85
CA ARG A 78 -4.97 11.93 -8.39
C ARG A 78 -6.43 11.84 -7.94
N GLN A 79 -6.67 11.04 -6.92
CA GLN A 79 -7.96 10.90 -6.27
C GLN A 79 -7.80 11.21 -4.77
N PRO A 80 -8.82 11.83 -4.14
CA PRO A 80 -8.85 12.00 -2.68
C PRO A 80 -9.00 10.64 -1.99
N GLU A 81 -8.78 10.58 -0.69
CA GLU A 81 -8.93 9.33 0.09
C GLU A 81 -10.37 8.81 0.10
N GLU A 82 -11.34 9.72 0.07
CA GLU A 82 -12.77 9.44 0.10
C GLU A 82 -13.32 8.96 -1.25
N PHE A 83 -12.47 8.68 -2.25
CA PHE A 83 -12.89 8.26 -3.59
C PHE A 83 -13.90 7.09 -3.58
N TYR A 84 -13.77 6.19 -2.59
CA TYR A 84 -14.63 5.01 -2.43
C TYR A 84 -16.03 5.34 -1.86
N GLN A 85 -16.28 6.56 -1.40
CA GLN A 85 -17.60 7.00 -0.92
C GLN A 85 -18.54 7.36 -2.06
N HIS A 86 -18.00 7.66 -3.25
CA HIS A 86 -18.79 7.95 -4.43
C HIS A 86 -19.36 6.65 -5.01
N ARG A 87 -20.69 6.54 -5.01
CA ARG A 87 -21.42 5.43 -5.62
C ARG A 87 -21.24 5.49 -7.15
N GLY A 88 -20.66 4.44 -7.73
CA GLY A 88 -20.50 4.32 -9.18
C GLY A 88 -19.36 3.44 -9.67
N ASP A 89 -18.67 2.73 -8.77
CA ASP A 89 -17.43 2.05 -9.14
C ASP A 89 -17.65 0.89 -10.14
N ARG A 90 -16.77 0.82 -11.13
CA ARG A 90 -16.86 -0.09 -12.29
C ARG A 90 -16.45 -1.53 -11.97
N GLY A 91 -16.04 -1.83 -10.74
CA GLY A 91 -15.61 -3.18 -10.35
C GLY A 91 -14.42 -3.69 -11.17
N GLU A 92 -13.72 -2.80 -11.87
CA GLU A 92 -12.63 -3.15 -12.77
C GLU A 92 -11.37 -3.47 -11.95
N PRO A 93 -10.56 -4.45 -12.40
CA PRO A 93 -9.29 -4.72 -11.80
C PRO A 93 -8.35 -3.53 -11.98
N CYS A 94 -7.57 -3.22 -10.94
CA CYS A 94 -6.57 -2.15 -11.02
C CYS A 94 -5.38 -2.40 -10.10
N LEU A 95 -4.32 -1.66 -10.37
CA LEU A 95 -3.25 -1.37 -9.43
C LEU A 95 -3.53 0.00 -8.82
N TYR A 96 -3.42 0.13 -7.51
CA TYR A 96 -3.59 1.38 -6.79
C TYR A 96 -2.32 1.77 -6.05
N PHE A 97 -2.09 3.08 -5.99
CA PHE A 97 -0.93 3.70 -5.38
C PHE A 97 -1.39 4.65 -4.28
N VAL A 98 -0.73 4.60 -3.14
CA VAL A 98 -0.86 5.59 -2.06
C VAL A 98 0.36 6.48 -2.08
N LEU A 99 0.14 7.78 -2.06
CA LEU A 99 1.15 8.77 -2.33
C LEU A 99 1.13 9.85 -1.25
N ASP A 100 2.31 10.32 -0.87
CA ASP A 100 2.46 11.57 -0.12
C ASP A 100 2.92 12.68 -1.08
N GLY A 101 2.09 13.68 -1.30
CA GLY A 101 2.40 14.82 -2.17
C GLY A 101 3.28 15.87 -1.50
N ALA A 102 3.28 15.97 -0.17
CA ALA A 102 4.11 16.93 0.57
C ALA A 102 5.59 16.51 0.56
N LEU A 103 5.82 15.21 0.49
CA LEU A 103 7.11 14.58 0.31
C LEU A 103 6.95 13.51 -0.77
N PRO A 104 7.34 13.76 -2.03
CA PRO A 104 6.90 13.00 -3.20
C PRO A 104 7.35 11.53 -3.15
N ALA A 105 6.56 10.73 -2.44
CA ALA A 105 6.84 9.34 -2.14
C ALA A 105 5.63 8.45 -2.45
N VAL A 106 5.89 7.31 -3.08
CA VAL A 106 4.96 6.19 -3.21
C VAL A 106 5.04 5.38 -1.93
N LEU A 107 4.02 5.52 -1.07
CA LEU A 107 3.97 4.90 0.26
C LEU A 107 3.54 3.44 0.20
N TYR A 108 2.56 3.11 -0.65
CA TYR A 108 1.99 1.77 -0.78
C TYR A 108 1.55 1.49 -2.20
N ILE A 109 1.68 0.23 -2.62
CA ILE A 109 1.19 -0.29 -3.88
C ILE A 109 0.38 -1.55 -3.61
N GLY A 110 -0.82 -1.64 -4.18
CA GLY A 110 -1.62 -2.85 -4.07
C GLY A 110 -2.46 -3.10 -5.31
N GLN A 111 -2.80 -4.36 -5.59
CA GLN A 111 -3.78 -4.71 -6.62
C GLN A 111 -5.13 -5.07 -6.01
N THR A 112 -6.18 -4.87 -6.79
CA THR A 112 -7.52 -5.35 -6.48
C THR A 112 -8.25 -5.78 -7.75
N GLY A 113 -9.15 -6.76 -7.60
CA GLY A 113 -10.11 -7.10 -8.65
C GLY A 113 -11.45 -6.39 -8.51
N ALA A 114 -11.67 -5.69 -7.39
CA ALA A 114 -12.91 -4.95 -7.11
C ALA A 114 -12.56 -3.82 -6.14
N LEU A 115 -12.28 -2.64 -6.69
CA LEU A 115 -11.74 -1.51 -5.93
C LEU A 115 -12.67 -1.07 -4.79
N HIS A 116 -13.93 -0.77 -5.06
CA HIS A 116 -14.88 -0.32 -4.05
C HIS A 116 -15.09 -1.34 -2.93
N ARG A 117 -15.23 -2.64 -3.24
CA ARG A 117 -15.36 -3.69 -2.21
C ARG A 117 -14.11 -3.74 -1.32
N ARG A 118 -12.92 -3.60 -1.89
CA ARG A 118 -11.65 -3.60 -1.14
C ARG A 118 -11.57 -2.42 -0.17
N TRP A 119 -12.02 -1.25 -0.61
CA TRP A 119 -11.93 -0.01 0.16
C TRP A 119 -13.06 0.21 1.16
N GLN A 120 -14.15 -0.54 1.11
CA GLN A 120 -15.16 -0.54 2.18
C GLN A 120 -14.76 -1.36 3.41
N GLY A 121 -13.90 -2.37 3.24
CA GLY A 121 -13.44 -3.21 4.35
C GLY A 121 -12.26 -2.64 5.14
N ASP A 122 -11.98 -3.30 6.26
CA ASP A 122 -10.73 -3.15 6.99
C ASP A 122 -9.58 -3.81 6.23
N HIS A 123 -8.51 -3.06 6.02
CA HIS A 123 -7.30 -3.61 5.42
C HIS A 123 -6.06 -2.86 5.92
N ASP A 124 -4.95 -3.60 5.98
CA ASP A 124 -3.68 -3.16 6.58
C ASP A 124 -3.20 -1.78 6.11
N CYS A 125 -3.38 -1.46 4.81
CA CYS A 125 -2.96 -0.17 4.26
C CYS A 125 -3.63 1.04 4.93
N LYS A 126 -4.93 0.97 5.24
CA LYS A 126 -5.64 2.03 5.97
C LYS A 126 -5.01 2.30 7.33
N ARG A 127 -4.74 1.23 8.09
CA ARG A 127 -4.09 1.33 9.39
C ARG A 127 -2.71 1.97 9.32
N TYR A 128 -1.90 1.61 8.32
CA TYR A 128 -0.57 2.21 8.13
C TYR A 128 -0.66 3.70 7.78
N MET A 129 -1.62 4.10 6.94
CA MET A 129 -1.88 5.50 6.62
C MET A 129 -2.35 6.28 7.84
N ASP A 130 -3.22 5.71 8.67
CA ASP A 130 -3.68 6.35 9.91
C ASP A 130 -2.54 6.59 10.89
N ASN A 131 -1.66 5.60 11.08
CA ASN A 131 -0.47 5.73 11.91
C ASN A 131 0.49 6.80 11.37
N TYR A 132 0.72 6.82 10.06
CA TYR A 132 1.52 7.86 9.40
C TYR A 132 0.92 9.25 9.59
N ARG A 133 -0.40 9.40 9.39
CA ARG A 133 -1.15 10.65 9.59
C ARG A 133 -1.06 11.15 11.03
N ARG A 134 -1.26 10.28 12.01
CA ARG A 134 -1.11 10.62 13.44
C ARG A 134 0.30 11.13 13.75
N CYS A 135 1.32 10.53 13.15
CA CYS A 135 2.70 10.96 13.33
C CYS A 135 2.98 12.35 12.75
N HIS A 136 2.47 12.64 11.55
CA HIS A 136 2.54 13.98 10.99
C HIS A 136 1.80 15.03 11.82
N GLN A 137 0.58 14.71 12.25
CA GLN A 137 -0.24 15.61 13.06
C GLN A 137 0.45 15.95 14.39
N HIS A 138 1.00 14.94 15.07
CA HIS A 138 1.71 15.12 16.33
C HIS A 138 2.94 16.04 16.20
N HIS A 139 3.68 15.93 15.10
CA HIS A 139 4.89 16.73 14.84
C HIS A 139 4.64 18.00 14.02
N HIS A 140 3.37 18.33 13.76
CA HIS A 140 2.94 19.45 12.91
C HIS A 140 3.63 19.49 11.53
N LEU A 141 3.79 18.31 10.92
CA LEU A 141 4.39 18.18 9.59
C LEU A 141 3.30 18.17 8.51
N PRO A 142 3.55 18.79 7.35
CA PRO A 142 2.62 18.75 6.22
C PRO A 142 2.46 17.32 5.73
N LEU A 143 1.25 16.96 5.32
CA LEU A 143 0.92 15.66 4.75
C LEU A 143 -0.09 15.85 3.63
N THR A 144 0.11 15.19 2.49
CA THR A 144 -0.87 15.21 1.40
C THR A 144 -1.06 13.80 0.87
N LEU A 145 -1.91 13.02 1.54
CA LEU A 145 -2.25 11.68 1.10
C LEU A 145 -3.18 11.73 -0.10
N THR A 146 -2.76 11.08 -1.18
CA THR A 146 -3.56 10.95 -2.41
C THR A 146 -3.45 9.54 -2.98
N PHE A 147 -4.42 9.20 -3.81
CA PHE A 147 -4.50 7.92 -4.47
C PHE A 147 -4.33 8.08 -5.97
N ALA A 148 -3.75 7.08 -6.61
CA ALA A 148 -3.73 6.96 -8.05
C ALA A 148 -4.08 5.54 -8.45
N PHE A 149 -4.72 5.39 -9.62
CA PHE A 149 -5.20 4.11 -10.12
C PHE A 149 -4.72 3.89 -11.55
N TRP A 150 -4.22 2.69 -11.80
CA TRP A 150 -3.87 2.22 -13.13
C TRP A 150 -4.73 1.03 -13.51
N TRP A 151 -5.51 1.22 -14.57
CA TRP A 151 -6.57 0.31 -15.02
C TRP A 151 -6.11 -0.64 -16.13
N ASP A 152 -4.99 -0.35 -16.78
CA ASP A 152 -4.40 -1.20 -17.83
C ASP A 152 -3.58 -2.35 -17.20
N VAL A 153 -4.29 -3.19 -16.44
CA VAL A 153 -3.72 -4.33 -15.73
C VAL A 153 -4.23 -5.65 -16.31
N PRO A 154 -3.47 -6.75 -16.18
CA PRO A 154 -3.94 -8.06 -16.62
C PRO A 154 -5.31 -8.45 -16.03
N ALA A 155 -6.19 -9.09 -16.80
CA ALA A 155 -7.45 -9.59 -16.25
C ALA A 155 -7.22 -10.71 -15.21
N LEU A 156 -6.20 -11.55 -15.44
CA LEU A 156 -5.86 -12.67 -14.58
C LEU A 156 -5.20 -12.21 -13.28
N ALA A 157 -5.75 -12.62 -12.13
CA ALA A 157 -5.27 -12.20 -10.81
C ALA A 157 -3.81 -12.61 -10.49
N SER A 158 -3.31 -13.73 -11.04
CA SER A 158 -1.91 -14.12 -10.87
C SER A 158 -0.97 -13.19 -11.66
N ALA A 159 -1.31 -12.87 -12.90
CA ALA A 159 -0.57 -11.94 -13.75
C ALA A 159 -0.55 -10.52 -13.14
N ARG A 160 -1.68 -10.02 -12.63
CA ARG A 160 -1.70 -8.74 -11.90
C ARG A 160 -0.81 -8.75 -10.66
N ARG A 161 -0.82 -9.84 -9.90
CA ARG A 161 0.05 -9.97 -8.72
C ARG A 161 1.53 -9.96 -9.10
N GLN A 162 1.89 -10.44 -10.29
CA GLN A 162 3.26 -10.30 -10.79
C GLN A 162 3.61 -8.85 -11.09
N VAL A 163 2.71 -8.13 -11.76
CA VAL A 163 2.87 -6.69 -12.05
C VAL A 163 2.94 -5.86 -10.75
N GLU A 164 2.10 -6.16 -9.76
CA GLU A 164 2.15 -5.58 -8.41
C GLU A 164 3.51 -5.81 -7.75
N ARG A 165 4.03 -7.04 -7.74
CA ARG A 165 5.36 -7.34 -7.18
C ARG A 165 6.47 -6.59 -7.90
N GLN A 166 6.41 -6.47 -9.23
CA GLN A 166 7.37 -5.69 -10.00
C GLN A 166 7.31 -4.21 -9.62
N ALA A 167 6.11 -3.65 -9.45
CA ALA A 167 5.92 -2.27 -9.02
C ALA A 167 6.46 -2.04 -7.59
N ILE A 168 6.17 -2.95 -6.65
CA ILE A 168 6.68 -2.91 -5.28
C ILE A 168 8.21 -2.98 -5.26
N ALA A 169 8.81 -3.84 -6.07
CA ALA A 169 10.26 -3.98 -6.16
C ALA A 169 10.92 -2.74 -6.80
N HIS A 170 10.29 -2.18 -7.83
CA HIS A 170 10.78 -0.98 -8.51
C HIS A 170 10.74 0.23 -7.57
N TRP A 171 9.58 0.56 -7.01
CA TRP A 171 9.41 1.76 -6.18
C TRP A 171 9.90 1.60 -4.74
N GLN A 172 10.13 0.36 -4.29
CA GLN A 172 10.38 0.01 -2.90
C GLN A 172 9.41 0.73 -1.95
N SER A 173 8.11 0.67 -2.22
CA SER A 173 7.10 1.36 -1.41
C SER A 173 7.17 0.90 0.06
N PRO A 174 7.32 1.82 1.03
CA PRO A 174 7.64 1.45 2.40
C PRO A 174 6.54 0.66 3.08
N PHE A 175 5.26 0.93 2.84
CA PHE A 175 4.20 0.25 3.58
C PHE A 175 3.91 -1.17 3.07
N ASN A 176 4.55 -1.59 1.98
CA ASN A 176 4.54 -2.97 1.51
C ASN A 176 5.49 -3.83 2.36
N LYS A 177 5.01 -5.00 2.81
CA LYS A 177 5.69 -5.92 3.74
C LYS A 177 7.08 -6.30 3.26
N GLU A 178 7.23 -6.43 1.96
CA GLU A 178 8.45 -6.74 1.23
C GLU A 178 9.59 -5.75 1.52
N ASN A 179 9.26 -4.49 1.84
CA ASN A 179 10.24 -3.42 2.01
C ASN A 179 10.40 -2.97 3.47
N TRP A 180 9.75 -3.63 4.43
CA TRP A 180 9.77 -3.21 5.84
C TRP A 180 11.17 -3.24 6.45
N GLN A 181 11.96 -4.27 6.15
CA GLN A 181 13.34 -4.39 6.64
C GLN A 181 14.23 -3.31 6.04
N THR A 182 14.09 -3.03 4.74
CA THR A 182 14.83 -1.98 4.04
C THR A 182 14.59 -0.60 4.64
N TRP A 183 13.32 -0.28 4.93
CA TRP A 183 12.95 1.06 5.38
C TRP A 183 12.85 1.21 6.89
N GLN A 184 12.87 0.12 7.64
CA GLN A 184 12.63 0.09 9.09
C GLN A 184 11.34 0.87 9.44
N VAL A 185 10.23 0.50 8.79
CA VAL A 185 9.01 1.31 8.76
C VAL A 185 8.38 1.42 10.15
N PRO A 186 8.19 2.63 10.68
CA PRO A 186 7.75 2.84 12.06
C PRO A 186 6.22 2.90 12.22
N PHE A 187 5.44 2.42 11.24
CA PHE A 187 3.97 2.58 11.22
C PHE A 187 3.20 1.26 11.11
N VAL A 188 3.90 0.13 11.07
CA VAL A 188 3.32 -1.18 10.68
C VAL A 188 2.90 -2.06 11.86
N PHE A 189 2.85 -1.48 13.07
CA PHE A 189 2.48 -2.16 14.31
C PHE A 189 0.98 -2.53 14.36
N ARG A 190 0.63 -3.48 15.23
CA ARG A 190 -0.75 -3.91 15.51
C ARG A 190 -1.33 -3.13 16.67
#